data_AF-A0A9W9B742-F1
#
_entry.id   AF-A0A9W9B742-F1
#
_cell.length_a   1.000
_cell.length_b   1.000
_cell.length_c   1.000
_cell.angle_alpha   90.00
_cell.angle_beta   90.00
_cell.angle_gamma   90.00
#
_symmetry.space_group_name_H-M   'P 1'
#
loop_
_entity.id
_entity.type
_entity.pdbx_description
1 polymer ?
#
loop_
_entity_poly.entity_id
_entity_poly.type
_entity_poly.pdbx_seq_one_letter_code
_entity_poly.pdbx_strand_id
1 'polypeptide(L)'
;MATTLAAGLQETAQAVGGQMPEAVKAVIFEAKTNVEKTFDAKSTIQPGEKLPDFILSDARGVPVSSIDLLAKGPLLIMFYRGGWCPFCNLTLRAYQQRLKDFEARGVTFVAITPEQPDASLTTAEKNELAFPVLTDDGLELARKLHIVWKQSDDLVETLNKVGADLEKRHGNDSHDMVIPTTILVDGKGVVRNIFAEADWMQRLEPQEAVNWVNAL
;
A
#
# COMPACT_ATOMS: atom_id res chain seq x y z
N MET A 1 13.40 -2.40 -23.91
CA MET A 1 13.64 -2.56 -22.45
C MET A 1 12.30 -2.45 -21.77
N ALA A 2 11.97 -3.32 -20.82
CA ALA A 2 10.73 -3.17 -20.05
C ALA A 2 10.82 -1.88 -19.22
N THR A 3 9.79 -1.04 -19.27
CA THR A 3 9.70 0.19 -18.47
C THR A 3 9.62 -0.16 -16.98
N THR A 4 10.42 0.50 -16.13
CA THR A 4 10.41 0.27 -14.68
C THR A 4 9.14 0.82 -14.04
N LEU A 5 8.80 0.35 -12.82
CA LEU A 5 7.66 0.90 -12.10
C LEU A 5 7.87 2.40 -11.80
N ALA A 6 9.08 2.80 -11.40
CA ALA A 6 9.44 4.19 -11.13
C ALA A 6 9.23 5.10 -12.35
N ALA A 7 9.61 4.65 -13.56
CA ALA A 7 9.37 5.41 -14.78
C ALA A 7 7.87 5.59 -15.03
N GLY A 8 7.07 4.53 -14.90
CA GLY A 8 5.61 4.61 -15.04
C GLY A 8 4.95 5.49 -13.96
N LEU A 9 5.46 5.48 -12.73
CA LEU A 9 4.98 6.35 -11.64
C LEU A 9 5.32 7.82 -11.93
N GLN A 10 6.49 8.10 -12.50
CA GLN A 10 6.89 9.45 -12.92
C GLN A 10 6.00 9.96 -14.05
N GLU A 11 5.74 9.15 -15.08
CA GLU A 11 4.81 9.48 -16.16
C GLU A 11 3.39 9.73 -15.62
N THR A 12 2.94 8.89 -14.68
CA THR A 12 1.64 9.06 -14.00
C THR A 12 1.59 10.38 -13.23
N ALA A 13 2.65 10.71 -12.49
CA ALA A 13 2.74 11.98 -11.76
C ALA A 13 2.66 13.20 -12.69
N GLN A 14 3.35 13.14 -13.84
CA GLN A 14 3.30 14.20 -14.85
C GLN A 14 1.91 14.33 -15.47
N ALA A 15 1.27 13.21 -15.85
CA ALA A 15 -0.05 13.21 -16.47
C ALA A 15 -1.13 13.72 -15.49
N VAL A 16 -1.15 13.21 -14.27
CA VAL A 16 -2.09 13.62 -13.22
C VAL A 16 -1.86 15.09 -12.85
N GLY A 17 -0.60 15.49 -12.62
CA GLY A 17 -0.26 16.87 -12.30
C GLY A 17 -0.56 17.85 -13.43
N GLY A 18 -0.40 17.46 -14.70
CA GLY A 18 -0.69 18.32 -15.86
C GLY A 18 -2.17 18.65 -16.03
N GLN A 19 -3.06 17.78 -15.56
CA GLN A 19 -4.53 17.95 -15.69
C GLN A 19 -5.16 18.67 -14.49
N MET A 20 -4.45 18.76 -13.36
CA MET A 20 -4.97 19.36 -12.14
C MET A 20 -4.93 20.89 -12.17
N PRO A 21 -5.92 21.59 -11.57
CA PRO A 21 -5.82 23.01 -11.29
C PRO A 21 -4.61 23.31 -10.38
N GLU A 22 -4.02 24.49 -10.52
CA GLU A 22 -2.81 24.86 -9.75
C GLU A 22 -3.06 24.86 -8.23
N ALA A 23 -4.25 25.28 -7.79
CA ALA A 23 -4.66 25.23 -6.39
C ALA A 23 -4.67 23.80 -5.82
N VAL A 24 -5.10 22.81 -6.62
CA VAL A 24 -5.11 21.39 -6.22
C VAL A 24 -3.67 20.87 -6.10
N LYS A 25 -2.80 21.22 -7.05
CA LYS A 25 -1.39 20.82 -7.02
C LYS A 25 -0.66 21.39 -5.81
N ALA A 26 -0.91 22.66 -5.47
CA ALA A 26 -0.30 23.30 -4.32
C ALA A 26 -0.60 22.55 -3.01
N VAL A 27 -1.87 22.19 -2.78
CA VAL A 27 -2.29 21.41 -1.59
C VAL A 27 -1.63 20.02 -1.56
N ILE A 28 -1.59 19.32 -2.70
CA ILE A 28 -0.95 18.00 -2.78
C ILE A 28 0.57 18.10 -2.52
N PHE A 29 1.22 19.13 -3.04
CA PHE A 29 2.66 19.36 -2.86
C PHE A 29 2.99 19.72 -1.41
N GLU A 30 2.20 20.58 -0.78
CA GLU A 30 2.33 20.93 0.63
C GLU A 30 2.16 19.69 1.51
N ALA A 31 1.12 18.90 1.24
CA ALA A 31 0.86 17.65 1.93
C ALA A 31 2.03 16.65 1.81
N LYS A 32 2.60 16.51 0.61
CA LYS A 32 3.79 15.66 0.39
C LYS A 32 4.96 16.15 1.23
N THR A 33 5.23 17.46 1.18
CA THR A 33 6.28 18.10 1.96
C THR A 33 6.07 17.90 3.47
N ASN A 34 4.82 17.91 3.93
CA ASN A 34 4.49 17.67 5.33
C ASN A 34 4.82 16.23 5.75
N VAL A 35 4.43 15.23 4.96
CA VAL A 35 4.79 13.82 5.23
C VAL A 35 6.30 13.63 5.25
N GLU A 36 7.01 14.18 4.27
CA GLU A 36 8.47 14.07 4.20
C GLU A 36 9.18 14.67 5.41
N LYS A 37 8.57 15.64 6.09
CA LYS A 37 9.11 16.26 7.31
C LYS A 37 8.72 15.52 8.59
N THR A 38 7.58 14.82 8.59
CA THR A 38 6.97 14.29 9.82
C THR A 38 7.07 12.77 9.93
N PHE A 39 7.15 12.06 8.82
CA PHE A 39 7.29 10.62 8.78
C PHE A 39 8.76 10.22 9.01
N ASP A 40 9.00 9.41 10.03
CA ASP A 40 10.31 8.82 10.29
C ASP A 40 10.29 7.32 9.96
N ALA A 41 10.89 6.94 8.84
CA ALA A 41 11.01 5.54 8.43
C ALA A 41 11.73 4.67 9.47
N LYS A 42 12.58 5.24 10.34
CA LYS A 42 13.27 4.50 11.41
C LYS A 42 12.36 4.16 12.59
N SER A 43 11.21 4.82 12.69
CA SER A 43 10.20 4.53 13.72
C SER A 43 9.23 3.40 13.29
N THR A 44 9.26 3.01 12.02
CA THR A 44 8.49 1.87 11.50
C THR A 44 9.02 0.54 12.03
N ILE A 45 8.30 -0.55 11.79
CA ILE A 45 8.84 -1.90 12.02
C ILE A 45 10.16 -2.09 11.27
N GLN A 46 11.16 -2.65 11.94
CA GLN A 46 12.51 -2.82 11.42
C GLN A 46 12.82 -4.30 11.10
N PRO A 47 13.77 -4.56 10.19
CA PRO A 47 14.31 -5.89 9.99
C PRO A 47 14.80 -6.53 11.30
N GLY A 48 14.42 -7.80 11.51
CA GLY A 48 14.69 -8.56 12.72
C GLY A 48 13.53 -8.57 13.72
N GLU A 49 12.56 -7.66 13.61
CA GLU A 49 11.38 -7.64 14.45
C GLU A 49 10.32 -8.65 14.00
N LYS A 50 9.42 -9.02 14.92
CA LYS A 50 8.27 -9.88 14.63
C LYS A 50 7.14 -9.06 14.04
N LEU A 51 6.57 -9.54 12.93
CA LEU A 51 5.33 -8.98 12.41
C LEU A 51 4.22 -9.13 13.47
N PRO A 52 3.49 -8.06 13.84
CA PRO A 52 2.33 -8.18 14.70
C PRO A 52 1.26 -9.07 14.08
N ASP A 53 0.68 -9.96 14.89
CA ASP A 53 -0.42 -10.79 14.43
C ASP A 53 -1.63 -9.94 14.04
N PHE A 54 -2.33 -10.36 12.99
CA PHE A 54 -3.54 -9.72 12.50
C PHE A 54 -4.57 -10.74 12.03
N ILE A 55 -5.83 -10.32 12.06
CA ILE A 55 -6.95 -10.95 11.36
C ILE A 55 -7.65 -9.82 10.62
N LEU A 56 -7.57 -9.83 9.30
CA LEU A 56 -8.18 -8.81 8.45
C LEU A 56 -9.19 -9.46 7.50
N SER A 57 -10.19 -8.70 7.07
CA SER A 57 -11.19 -9.19 6.12
C SER A 57 -10.67 -9.09 4.69
N ASP A 58 -10.88 -10.12 3.87
CA ASP A 58 -10.72 -10.02 2.43
C ASP A 58 -11.87 -9.21 1.79
N ALA A 59 -11.76 -8.95 0.49
CA ALA A 59 -12.76 -8.24 -0.31
C ALA A 59 -14.19 -8.84 -0.28
N ARG A 60 -14.38 -10.05 0.23
CA ARG A 60 -15.69 -10.72 0.40
C ARG A 60 -16.12 -10.79 1.87
N GLY A 61 -15.39 -10.15 2.78
CA GLY A 61 -15.64 -10.19 4.22
C GLY A 61 -15.15 -11.47 4.90
N VAL A 62 -14.35 -12.30 4.22
CA VAL A 62 -13.80 -13.53 4.81
C VAL A 62 -12.58 -13.17 5.66
N PRO A 63 -12.52 -13.59 6.94
CA PRO A 63 -11.36 -13.30 7.78
C PRO A 63 -10.12 -14.08 7.31
N VAL A 64 -8.98 -13.38 7.28
CA VAL A 64 -7.67 -13.91 6.90
C VAL A 64 -6.70 -13.63 8.04
N SER A 65 -6.12 -14.68 8.60
CA SER A 65 -5.14 -14.60 9.70
C SER A 65 -3.70 -14.58 9.19
N SER A 66 -2.86 -13.72 9.76
CA SER A 66 -1.41 -13.73 9.53
C SER A 66 -0.77 -15.07 9.90
N ILE A 67 -1.28 -15.76 10.92
CA ILE A 67 -0.78 -17.05 11.39
C ILE A 67 -1.04 -18.13 10.33
N ASP A 68 -2.26 -18.18 9.79
CA ASP A 68 -2.64 -19.14 8.73
C ASP A 68 -1.90 -18.88 7.43
N LEU A 69 -1.60 -17.61 7.13
CA LEU A 69 -0.76 -17.23 6.00
C LEU A 69 0.69 -17.70 6.21
N LEU A 70 1.29 -17.42 7.37
CA LEU A 70 2.66 -17.82 7.69
C LEU A 70 2.84 -19.34 7.76
N ALA A 71 1.80 -20.08 8.11
CA ALA A 71 1.81 -21.55 8.06
C ALA A 71 2.00 -22.11 6.64
N LYS A 72 1.68 -21.32 5.59
CA LYS A 72 1.88 -21.70 4.18
C LYS A 72 3.26 -21.31 3.66
N GLY A 73 3.88 -20.27 4.23
CA GLY A 73 5.19 -19.78 3.81
C GLY A 73 5.43 -18.31 4.18
N PRO A 74 6.55 -17.73 3.72
CA PRO A 74 6.85 -16.30 3.89
C PRO A 74 5.78 -15.40 3.27
N LEU A 75 5.69 -14.15 3.75
CA LEU A 75 4.74 -13.15 3.27
C LEU A 75 5.45 -11.97 2.63
N LEU A 76 4.92 -11.51 1.49
CA LEU A 76 5.20 -10.18 0.95
C LEU A 76 3.93 -9.35 1.12
N ILE A 77 4.00 -8.30 1.92
CA ILE A 77 2.84 -7.48 2.30
C ILE A 77 3.01 -6.10 1.68
N MET A 78 1.96 -5.59 1.02
CA MET A 78 1.94 -4.22 0.48
C MET A 78 0.76 -3.42 1.02
N PHE A 79 1.05 -2.37 1.77
CA PHE A 79 0.06 -1.37 2.16
C PHE A 79 -0.11 -0.34 1.04
N TYR A 80 -1.36 -0.07 0.68
CA TYR A 80 -1.70 0.95 -0.32
C TYR A 80 -2.91 1.77 0.11
N ARG A 81 -3.01 2.99 -0.42
CA ARG A 81 -3.98 4.00 0.03
C ARG A 81 -5.42 3.70 -0.37
N GLY A 82 -5.60 3.17 -1.58
CA GLY A 82 -6.91 2.80 -2.12
C GLY A 82 -6.95 2.80 -3.65
N GLY A 83 -7.98 2.19 -4.22
CA GLY A 83 -8.19 2.06 -5.67
C GLY A 83 -8.52 3.38 -6.38
N TRP A 84 -8.82 4.44 -5.65
CA TRP A 84 -8.91 5.80 -6.17
C TRP A 84 -7.53 6.39 -6.54
N CYS A 85 -6.44 5.85 -5.99
CA CYS A 85 -5.11 6.38 -6.19
C CYS A 85 -4.46 5.79 -7.45
N PRO A 86 -4.15 6.60 -8.49
CA PRO A 86 -3.62 6.10 -9.75
C PRO A 86 -2.26 5.40 -9.58
N PHE A 87 -1.42 5.91 -8.68
CA PHE A 87 -0.14 5.30 -8.34
C PHE A 87 -0.32 3.89 -7.75
N CYS A 88 -1.32 3.70 -6.87
CA CYS A 88 -1.59 2.40 -6.27
C CYS A 88 -2.02 1.38 -7.32
N ASN A 89 -2.93 1.75 -8.23
CA ASN A 89 -3.37 0.86 -9.30
C ASN A 89 -2.21 0.45 -10.23
N LEU A 90 -1.31 1.39 -10.56
CA LEU A 90 -0.12 1.06 -11.35
C LEU A 90 0.78 0.04 -10.63
N THR A 91 1.03 0.26 -9.33
CA THR A 91 1.83 -0.66 -8.50
C THR A 91 1.18 -2.04 -8.40
N LEU A 92 -0.12 -2.12 -8.12
CA LEU A 92 -0.85 -3.39 -7.99
C LEU A 92 -0.73 -4.22 -9.28
N ARG A 93 -0.90 -3.61 -10.46
CA ARG A 93 -0.71 -4.29 -11.74
C ARG A 93 0.73 -4.74 -11.97
N ALA A 94 1.71 -3.93 -11.58
CA ALA A 94 3.13 -4.28 -11.72
C ALA A 94 3.52 -5.48 -10.84
N TYR A 95 2.97 -5.57 -9.62
CA TYR A 95 3.17 -6.73 -8.74
C TYR A 95 2.38 -7.96 -9.21
N GLN A 96 1.16 -7.77 -9.76
CA GLN A 96 0.39 -8.85 -10.40
C GLN A 96 1.19 -9.54 -11.50
N GLN A 97 1.95 -8.79 -12.32
CA GLN A 97 2.82 -9.34 -13.36
C GLN A 97 3.97 -10.19 -12.82
N ARG A 98 4.36 -10.01 -11.56
CA ARG A 98 5.43 -10.76 -10.88
C ARG A 98 4.91 -11.79 -9.89
N LEU A 99 3.60 -11.95 -9.77
CA LEU A 99 2.97 -12.83 -8.77
C LEU A 99 3.53 -14.27 -8.83
N LYS A 100 3.72 -14.81 -10.04
CA LYS A 100 4.28 -16.16 -10.23
C LYS A 100 5.71 -16.32 -9.73
N ASP A 101 6.51 -15.26 -9.74
CA ASP A 101 7.87 -15.30 -9.19
C ASP A 101 7.85 -15.46 -7.66
N PHE A 102 6.89 -14.81 -6.99
CA PHE A 102 6.69 -14.94 -5.54
C PHE A 102 6.15 -16.33 -5.18
N GLU A 103 5.11 -16.78 -5.89
CA GLU A 103 4.49 -18.10 -5.68
C GLU A 103 5.49 -19.24 -5.89
N ALA A 104 6.37 -19.14 -6.88
CA ALA A 104 7.41 -20.15 -7.15
C ALA A 104 8.40 -20.33 -5.98
N ARG A 105 8.49 -19.34 -5.09
CA ARG A 105 9.31 -19.37 -3.87
C ARG A 105 8.50 -19.67 -2.60
N GLY A 106 7.22 -20.03 -2.75
CA GLY A 106 6.31 -20.28 -1.63
C GLY A 106 5.94 -19.00 -0.87
N VAL A 107 6.18 -17.82 -1.45
CA VAL A 107 5.85 -16.55 -0.81
C VAL A 107 4.43 -16.16 -1.18
N THR A 108 3.60 -15.89 -0.16
CA THR A 108 2.26 -15.36 -0.38
C THR A 108 2.32 -13.83 -0.45
N PHE A 109 1.90 -13.27 -1.57
CA PHE A 109 1.73 -11.81 -1.71
C PHE A 109 0.34 -11.38 -1.23
N VAL A 110 0.26 -10.34 -0.42
CA VAL A 110 -0.99 -9.78 0.11
C VAL A 110 -0.95 -8.26 0.00
N ALA A 111 -2.04 -7.66 -0.49
CA ALA A 111 -2.23 -6.21 -0.46
C ALA A 111 -3.18 -5.82 0.67
N ILE A 112 -2.92 -4.72 1.36
CA ILE A 112 -3.70 -4.23 2.50
C ILE A 112 -4.06 -2.76 2.29
N THR A 113 -5.31 -2.39 2.56
CA THR A 113 -5.83 -1.02 2.38
C THR A 113 -6.74 -0.60 3.52
N PRO A 114 -6.85 0.70 3.84
CA PRO A 114 -7.90 1.21 4.73
C PRO A 114 -9.30 1.20 4.08
N GLU A 115 -9.41 0.91 2.78
CA GLU A 115 -10.71 0.87 2.11
C GLU A 115 -11.58 -0.29 2.61
N GLN A 116 -12.86 0.00 2.80
CA GLN A 116 -13.90 -0.98 3.11
C GLN A 116 -13.98 -2.07 2.02
N PRO A 117 -14.45 -3.29 2.34
CA PRO A 117 -14.41 -4.44 1.45
C PRO A 117 -15.01 -4.20 0.06
N ASP A 118 -16.10 -3.45 -0.07
CA ASP A 118 -16.74 -3.16 -1.37
C ASP A 118 -15.81 -2.35 -2.31
N ALA A 119 -15.07 -1.39 -1.76
CA ALA A 119 -14.14 -0.55 -2.52
C ALA A 119 -12.86 -1.33 -2.89
N SER A 120 -12.36 -2.17 -1.98
CA SER A 120 -11.21 -3.03 -2.24
C SER A 120 -11.56 -4.15 -3.24
N LEU A 121 -12.77 -4.71 -3.20
CA LEU A 121 -13.30 -5.65 -4.20
C LEU A 121 -13.33 -5.05 -5.60
N THR A 122 -13.91 -3.85 -5.72
CA THR A 122 -13.94 -3.11 -6.99
C THR A 122 -12.53 -2.90 -7.55
N THR A 123 -11.55 -2.66 -6.66
CA THR A 123 -10.14 -2.47 -7.04
C THR A 123 -9.52 -3.77 -7.53
N ALA A 124 -9.80 -4.89 -6.85
CA ALA A 124 -9.32 -6.21 -7.23
C ALA A 124 -9.86 -6.63 -8.61
N GLU A 125 -11.16 -6.46 -8.85
CA GLU A 125 -11.80 -6.79 -10.12
C GLU A 125 -11.27 -5.93 -11.27
N LYS A 126 -11.18 -4.61 -11.09
CA LYS A 126 -10.70 -3.68 -12.14
C LYS A 126 -9.25 -3.92 -12.55
N ASN A 127 -8.43 -4.45 -11.65
CA ASN A 127 -7.02 -4.73 -11.92
C ASN A 127 -6.74 -6.22 -12.14
N GLU A 128 -7.78 -7.07 -12.18
CA GLU A 128 -7.68 -8.53 -12.35
C GLU A 128 -6.68 -9.17 -11.37
N LEU A 129 -6.74 -8.76 -10.11
CA LEU A 129 -5.79 -9.19 -9.08
C LEU A 129 -6.09 -10.63 -8.66
N ALA A 130 -5.06 -11.48 -8.70
CA ALA A 130 -5.14 -12.88 -8.30
C ALA A 130 -4.64 -13.13 -6.86
N PHE A 131 -4.12 -12.09 -6.20
CA PHE A 131 -3.69 -12.13 -4.81
C PHE A 131 -4.76 -11.54 -3.87
N PRO A 132 -4.77 -11.91 -2.58
CA PRO A 132 -5.70 -11.34 -1.61
C PRO A 132 -5.50 -9.83 -1.42
N VAL A 133 -6.62 -9.11 -1.40
CA VAL A 133 -6.71 -7.71 -0.96
C VAL A 133 -7.49 -7.68 0.34
N LEU A 134 -6.85 -7.18 1.41
CA LEU A 134 -7.40 -7.15 2.75
C LEU A 134 -7.70 -5.72 3.20
N THR A 135 -8.71 -5.57 4.05
CA THR A 135 -9.09 -4.30 4.67
C THR A 135 -8.51 -4.21 6.08
N ASP A 136 -7.67 -3.19 6.33
CA ASP A 136 -7.19 -2.78 7.65
C ASP A 136 -8.09 -1.67 8.20
N ASP A 137 -9.27 -2.09 8.67
CA ASP A 137 -10.29 -1.18 9.21
C ASP A 137 -9.71 -0.39 10.39
N GLY A 138 -9.94 0.93 10.41
CA GLY A 138 -9.37 1.82 11.42
C GLY A 138 -7.83 1.96 11.41
N LEU A 139 -7.14 1.35 10.43
CA LEU A 139 -5.69 1.31 10.30
C LEU A 139 -4.99 0.63 11.50
N GLU A 140 -5.64 -0.34 12.14
CA GLU A 140 -5.10 -0.96 13.37
C GLU A 140 -3.73 -1.61 13.17
N LEU A 141 -3.56 -2.38 12.09
CA LEU A 141 -2.27 -2.99 11.77
C LEU A 141 -1.27 -1.92 11.36
N ALA A 142 -1.65 -1.00 10.48
CA ALA A 142 -0.79 0.09 10.04
C ALA A 142 -0.28 0.96 11.22
N ARG A 143 -1.09 1.19 12.25
CA ARG A 143 -0.67 1.90 13.48
C ARG A 143 0.37 1.12 14.27
N LYS A 144 0.22 -0.21 14.41
CA LYS A 144 1.22 -1.08 15.07
C LYS A 144 2.56 -1.09 14.33
N LEU A 145 2.55 -0.80 13.03
CA LEU A 145 3.73 -0.73 12.18
C LEU A 145 4.29 0.70 12.05
N HIS A 146 3.65 1.69 12.70
CA HIS A 146 3.98 3.12 12.62
C HIS A 146 4.03 3.69 11.19
N ILE A 147 3.14 3.21 10.31
CA ILE A 147 3.02 3.66 8.91
C ILE A 147 1.72 4.44 8.66
N VAL A 148 1.24 5.19 9.66
CA VAL A 148 0.02 6.02 9.54
C VAL A 148 0.39 7.49 9.62
N TRP A 149 -0.25 8.29 8.78
CA TRP A 149 -0.14 9.73 8.78
C TRP A 149 -1.52 10.39 8.72
N LYS A 150 -1.72 11.41 9.55
CA LYS A 150 -2.93 12.23 9.60
C LYS A 150 -2.90 13.27 8.49
N GLN A 151 -3.83 13.19 7.55
CA GLN A 151 -3.98 14.18 6.48
C GLN A 151 -4.55 15.50 7.02
N SER A 152 -4.16 16.62 6.40
CA SER A 152 -4.81 17.91 6.67
C SER A 152 -6.21 17.93 6.07
N ASP A 153 -7.10 18.73 6.66
CA ASP A 153 -8.48 18.88 6.17
C ASP A 153 -8.52 19.41 4.73
N ASP A 154 -7.64 20.36 4.39
CA ASP A 154 -7.49 20.89 3.03
C ASP A 154 -7.15 19.79 2.01
N LEU A 155 -6.31 18.83 2.39
CA LEU A 155 -5.96 17.71 1.52
C LEU A 155 -7.14 16.76 1.37
N VAL A 156 -7.85 16.44 2.45
CA VAL A 156 -9.04 15.57 2.40
C VAL A 156 -10.11 16.19 1.52
N GLU A 157 -10.41 17.48 1.69
CA GLU A 157 -11.37 18.20 0.86
C GLU A 157 -10.93 18.20 -0.62
N THR A 158 -9.65 18.43 -0.88
CA THR A 158 -9.07 18.40 -2.22
C THR A 158 -9.20 17.01 -2.86
N LEU A 159 -8.90 15.94 -2.13
CA LEU A 159 -9.03 14.56 -2.60
C LEU A 159 -10.50 14.19 -2.87
N ASN A 160 -11.42 14.64 -2.02
CA ASN A 160 -12.85 14.43 -2.23
C ASN A 160 -13.36 15.13 -3.50
N LYS A 161 -12.90 16.35 -3.79
CA LYS A 161 -13.24 17.08 -5.03
C LYS A 161 -12.75 16.37 -6.30
N VAL A 162 -11.67 15.58 -6.22
CA VAL A 162 -11.15 14.79 -7.35
C VAL A 162 -11.64 13.34 -7.34
N GLY A 163 -12.70 13.04 -6.57
CA GLY A 163 -13.42 11.77 -6.63
C GLY A 163 -12.87 10.66 -5.72
N ALA A 164 -12.01 11.00 -4.75
CA ALA A 164 -11.54 10.02 -3.77
C ALA A 164 -12.66 9.65 -2.78
N ASP A 165 -13.41 10.60 -2.22
CA ASP A 165 -14.47 10.35 -1.22
C ASP A 165 -14.00 9.42 -0.08
N LEU A 166 -13.00 9.88 0.67
CA LEU A 166 -12.25 9.06 1.62
C LEU A 166 -13.12 8.56 2.78
N GLU A 167 -14.02 9.39 3.29
CA GLU A 167 -14.90 9.02 4.40
C GLU A 167 -15.79 7.84 4.02
N LYS A 168 -16.40 7.90 2.84
CA LYS A 168 -17.22 6.80 2.32
C LYS A 168 -16.40 5.54 2.09
N ARG A 169 -15.19 5.69 1.54
CA ARG A 169 -14.32 4.54 1.22
C ARG A 169 -13.75 3.87 2.44
N HIS A 170 -13.43 4.61 3.49
CA HIS A 170 -12.82 4.07 4.71
C HIS A 170 -13.85 3.83 5.82
N GLY A 171 -15.09 4.31 5.67
CA GLY A 171 -16.15 4.17 6.66
C GLY A 171 -15.94 5.00 7.93
N ASN A 172 -15.06 6.01 7.89
CA ASN A 172 -14.72 6.86 9.04
C ASN A 172 -14.22 8.25 8.61
N ASP A 173 -14.23 9.20 9.53
CA ASP A 173 -13.80 10.60 9.37
C ASP A 173 -12.40 10.87 9.99
N SER A 174 -11.61 9.82 10.21
CA SER A 174 -10.33 9.96 10.91
C SER A 174 -9.28 10.76 10.13
N HIS A 175 -9.46 10.98 8.83
CA HIS A 175 -8.47 11.59 7.91
C HIS A 175 -7.10 10.92 7.95
N ASP A 176 -6.99 9.74 8.55
CA ASP A 176 -5.73 9.00 8.64
C ASP A 176 -5.51 8.22 7.33
N MET A 177 -4.26 8.17 6.91
CA MET A 177 -3.82 7.51 5.70
C MET A 177 -2.66 6.58 6.00
N VAL A 178 -2.61 5.44 5.32
CA VAL A 178 -1.43 4.59 5.34
C VAL A 178 -0.34 5.16 4.42
N ILE A 179 0.90 5.15 4.91
CA ILE A 179 2.10 5.36 4.10
C ILE A 179 2.31 4.10 3.24
N PRO A 180 2.37 4.22 1.90
CA PRO A 180 2.60 3.06 1.04
C PRO A 180 3.89 2.33 1.44
N THR A 181 3.74 1.05 1.79
CA THR A 181 4.82 0.28 2.41
C THR A 181 4.83 -1.14 1.87
N THR A 182 6.01 -1.65 1.53
CA THR A 182 6.21 -3.08 1.17
C THR A 182 7.09 -3.75 2.22
N ILE A 183 6.65 -4.88 2.76
CA ILE A 183 7.33 -5.62 3.84
C ILE A 183 7.51 -7.08 3.41
N LEU A 184 8.73 -7.60 3.53
CA LEU A 184 8.99 -9.03 3.41
C LEU A 184 9.14 -9.65 4.80
N VAL A 185 8.39 -10.72 5.05
CA VAL A 185 8.36 -11.45 6.32
C VAL A 185 8.68 -12.90 6.04
N ASP A 186 9.65 -13.48 6.76
CA ASP A 186 10.04 -14.87 6.57
C ASP A 186 9.01 -15.86 7.17
N GLY A 187 9.21 -17.17 6.93
CA GLY A 187 8.33 -18.22 7.46
C GLY A 187 8.33 -18.36 9.00
N LYS A 188 9.18 -17.60 9.71
CA LYS A 188 9.15 -17.50 11.19
C LYS A 188 8.40 -16.25 11.63
N GLY A 189 7.79 -15.48 10.73
CA GLY A 189 7.12 -14.22 11.07
C GLY A 189 8.07 -13.07 11.37
N VAL A 190 9.34 -13.14 10.94
CA VAL A 190 10.34 -12.09 11.17
C VAL A 190 10.45 -11.19 9.93
N VAL A 191 10.39 -9.88 10.13
CA VAL A 191 10.62 -8.89 9.07
C VAL A 191 12.05 -9.01 8.57
N ARG A 192 12.22 -9.17 7.26
CA ARG A 192 13.52 -9.25 6.58
C ARG A 192 13.85 -7.97 5.83
N ASN A 193 12.85 -7.37 5.21
CA ASN A 193 13.00 -6.13 4.46
C ASN A 193 11.76 -5.28 4.62
N ILE A 194 11.94 -3.96 4.58
CA ILE A 194 10.87 -2.97 4.56
C ILE A 194 11.26 -1.85 3.60
N PHE A 195 10.29 -1.38 2.81
CA PHE A 195 10.36 -0.18 2.02
C PHE A 195 9.16 0.68 2.39
N ALA A 196 9.39 1.74 3.17
CA ALA A 196 8.38 2.69 3.61
C ALA A 196 8.86 4.10 3.28
N GLU A 197 8.29 4.72 2.25
CA GLU A 197 8.71 6.02 1.75
C GLU A 197 7.67 7.10 2.03
N ALA A 198 8.13 8.22 2.58
CA ALA A 198 7.31 9.40 2.81
C ALA A 198 6.71 9.95 1.51
N ASP A 199 7.49 9.90 0.42
CA ASP A 199 6.99 10.19 -0.91
C ASP A 199 6.05 9.07 -1.35
N TRP A 200 4.75 9.28 -1.13
CA TRP A 200 3.71 8.32 -1.51
C TRP A 200 3.59 8.12 -3.04
N MET A 201 4.44 8.72 -3.87
CA MET A 201 4.58 8.40 -5.30
C MET A 201 5.72 7.43 -5.59
N GLN A 202 6.59 7.14 -4.61
CA GLN A 202 7.67 6.16 -4.74
C GLN A 202 7.25 4.78 -4.23
N ARG A 203 7.74 3.73 -4.89
CA ARG A 203 7.38 2.34 -4.61
C ARG A 203 8.60 1.45 -4.80
N LEU A 204 8.65 0.36 -4.06
CA LEU A 204 9.63 -0.69 -4.29
C LEU A 204 9.42 -1.29 -5.69
N GLU A 205 10.48 -1.32 -6.49
CA GLU A 205 10.46 -1.96 -7.80
C GLU A 205 10.05 -3.45 -7.68
N PRO A 206 9.14 -3.96 -8.53
CA PRO A 206 8.73 -5.36 -8.46
C PRO A 206 9.91 -6.33 -8.62
N GLN A 207 10.91 -5.97 -9.43
CA GLN A 207 12.13 -6.76 -9.56
C GLN A 207 12.94 -6.79 -8.26
N GLU A 208 12.98 -5.68 -7.52
CA GLU A 208 13.67 -5.65 -6.23
C GLU A 208 12.93 -6.48 -5.18
N ALA A 209 11.59 -6.46 -5.18
CA ALA A 209 10.81 -7.37 -4.35
C ALA A 209 11.11 -8.85 -4.67
N VAL A 210 11.27 -9.19 -5.96
CA VAL A 210 11.71 -10.55 -6.37
C VAL A 210 13.12 -10.85 -5.87
N ASN A 211 14.03 -9.89 -5.89
CA ASN A 211 15.38 -10.05 -5.35
C ASN A 211 15.35 -10.33 -3.83
N TRP A 212 14.52 -9.60 -3.08
CA TRP A 212 14.33 -9.83 -1.64
C TRP A 212 13.81 -11.25 -1.38
N VAL A 213 12.75 -11.65 -2.09
CA VAL A 213 12.18 -13.01 -1.99
C VAL A 213 13.22 -14.07 -2.33
N ASN A 214 14.08 -13.81 -3.31
CA ASN A 214 15.10 -14.77 -3.71
C ASN A 214 16.20 -14.98 -2.68
N ALA A 215 16.44 -13.98 -1.81
CA ALA A 215 17.45 -13.98 -0.77
C ALA A 215 16.97 -14.55 0.59
N LEU A 216 15.68 -14.90 0.72
CA LEU A 216 15.17 -15.70 1.85
C LEU A 216 15.74 -17.11 1.86
#